data_AF-A0A7J2IZ33-F1
#
_entry.id   AF-A0A7J2IZ33-F1
#
_cell.length_a   1.000
_cell.length_b   1.000
_cell.length_c   1.000
_cell.angle_alpha   90.00
_cell.angle_beta   90.00
_cell.angle_gamma   90.00
#
_symmetry.space_group_name_H-M   'P 1'
#
loop_
_entity.id
_entity.type
_entity.pdbx_description
1 polymer ?
#
loop_
_entity_poly.entity_id
_entity_poly.type
_entity_poly.pdbx_seq_one_letter_code
_entity_poly.pdbx_strand_id
1 'polypeptide(L)'
;MEKEKRLELIKRNVEEIVTENELKELLENKKIYAYWGTAPTGPFHIGHVASLTKIFDFERAKIKTKILIADIHAALDDLKAPWDQIKERAEFYKKCIELVLPWQAKPYFVIGSEFQLSKDYMNDVLKIATITTTKRALRAASEVCRLKNPKVSELIYPIMQSLDEQYLNVDIQLGGIDQRHIMMFAREYLPKIGYRKRIEIMMPLLVSLTGPDTKMSASVPETHVKVYDSVEKIKEKIRKAYCPKGVTKSNPIIQICKLIIFPL
;
A
#
# COMPACT_ATOMS: atom_id res chain seq x y z
N MET A 1 15.20 -18.73 -13.79
CA MET A 1 13.89 -18.22 -14.21
C MET A 1 14.13 -17.08 -15.16
N GLU A 2 13.55 -17.18 -16.33
CA GLU A 2 13.72 -16.23 -17.44
C GLU A 2 13.10 -14.87 -17.13
N LYS A 3 13.65 -13.80 -17.74
CA LYS A 3 13.24 -12.40 -17.53
C LYS A 3 11.76 -12.20 -17.82
N GLU A 4 11.25 -12.84 -18.87
CA GLU A 4 9.85 -12.76 -19.28
C GLU A 4 8.91 -13.33 -18.23
N LYS A 5 9.21 -14.53 -17.71
CA LYS A 5 8.43 -15.14 -16.63
C LYS A 5 8.42 -14.31 -15.34
N ARG A 6 9.53 -13.61 -15.02
CA ARG A 6 9.56 -12.63 -13.90
C ARG A 6 8.57 -11.50 -14.16
N LEU A 7 8.60 -10.95 -15.36
CA LEU A 7 7.76 -9.82 -15.75
C LEU A 7 6.28 -10.20 -15.72
N GLU A 8 5.91 -11.40 -16.20
CA GLU A 8 4.53 -11.92 -16.12
C GLU A 8 4.03 -12.00 -14.67
N LEU A 9 4.83 -12.55 -13.76
CA LEU A 9 4.48 -12.62 -12.32
C LEU A 9 4.27 -11.22 -11.73
N ILE A 10 5.15 -10.28 -12.06
CA ILE A 10 5.06 -8.90 -11.56
C ILE A 10 3.79 -8.23 -12.09
N LYS A 11 3.54 -8.33 -13.40
CA LYS A 11 2.38 -7.71 -14.09
C LYS A 11 1.03 -8.37 -13.76
N ARG A 12 1.03 -9.62 -13.30
CA ARG A 12 -0.20 -10.37 -12.97
C ARG A 12 -1.10 -9.54 -12.05
N ASN A 13 -2.34 -9.27 -12.45
CA ASN A 13 -3.34 -8.56 -11.64
C ASN A 13 -2.96 -7.13 -11.19
N VAL A 14 -1.92 -6.52 -11.77
CA VAL A 14 -1.55 -5.12 -11.51
C VAL A 14 -2.44 -4.19 -12.33
N GLU A 15 -2.85 -3.08 -11.74
CA GLU A 15 -3.63 -2.04 -12.43
C GLU A 15 -2.72 -1.13 -13.25
N GLU A 16 -1.60 -0.68 -12.66
CA GLU A 16 -0.66 0.23 -13.31
C GLU A 16 0.79 0.00 -12.86
N ILE A 17 1.74 0.19 -13.77
CA ILE A 17 3.19 0.19 -13.50
C ILE A 17 3.81 1.47 -14.06
N VAL A 18 4.56 2.20 -13.23
CA VAL A 18 5.26 3.43 -13.63
C VAL A 18 6.77 3.29 -13.34
N THR A 19 7.63 3.04 -14.32
CA THR A 19 7.34 2.71 -15.73
C THR A 19 7.69 1.26 -16.06
N GLU A 20 6.97 0.66 -17.00
CA GLU A 20 7.27 -0.71 -17.45
C GLU A 20 8.66 -0.83 -18.09
N ASN A 21 9.17 0.22 -18.74
CA ASN A 21 10.50 0.21 -19.35
C ASN A 21 11.59 0.17 -18.29
N GLU A 22 11.52 1.05 -17.29
CA GLU A 22 12.44 1.02 -16.13
C GLU A 22 12.36 -0.33 -15.40
N LEU A 23 11.17 -0.94 -15.30
CA LEU A 23 11.02 -2.27 -14.72
C LEU A 23 11.77 -3.34 -15.54
N LYS A 24 11.66 -3.32 -16.87
CA LYS A 24 12.39 -4.25 -17.75
C LYS A 24 13.90 -4.11 -17.59
N GLU A 25 14.40 -2.89 -17.44
CA GLU A 25 15.82 -2.63 -17.18
C GLU A 25 16.22 -3.12 -15.79
N LEU A 26 15.43 -2.80 -14.75
CA LEU A 26 15.68 -3.24 -13.37
C LEU A 26 15.77 -4.77 -13.23
N LEU A 27 15.01 -5.51 -14.04
CA LEU A 27 15.03 -6.98 -14.02
C LEU A 27 16.37 -7.60 -14.46
N GLU A 28 17.30 -6.81 -14.99
CA GLU A 28 18.68 -7.24 -15.28
C GLU A 28 19.53 -7.30 -14.00
N ASN A 29 19.11 -6.61 -12.94
CA ASN A 29 19.80 -6.61 -11.66
C ASN A 29 19.62 -7.94 -10.92
N LYS A 30 20.69 -8.38 -10.25
CA LYS A 30 20.72 -9.61 -9.45
C LYS A 30 19.94 -9.51 -8.14
N LYS A 31 19.82 -8.31 -7.56
CA LYS A 31 19.13 -8.06 -6.29
C LYS A 31 18.17 -6.89 -6.49
N ILE A 32 16.90 -7.12 -6.21
CA ILE A 32 15.84 -6.12 -6.32
C ILE A 32 15.09 -6.09 -5.00
N TYR A 33 14.86 -4.89 -4.49
CA TYR A 33 14.12 -4.67 -3.27
C TYR A 33 12.82 -3.90 -3.57
N ALA A 34 11.72 -4.37 -3.01
CA ALA A 34 10.45 -3.67 -3.01
C ALA A 34 10.05 -3.30 -1.58
N TYR A 35 9.14 -2.35 -1.42
CA TYR A 35 8.38 -2.24 -0.19
C TYR A 35 6.88 -2.11 -0.45
N TRP A 36 6.09 -2.53 0.52
CA TRP A 36 4.68 -2.20 0.64
C TRP A 36 4.47 -1.53 1.99
N GLY A 37 3.79 -0.37 1.99
CA GLY A 37 3.49 0.39 3.20
C GLY A 37 2.02 0.31 3.58
N THR A 38 1.74 0.26 4.88
CA THR A 38 0.38 0.37 5.40
C THR A 38 0.36 1.21 6.68
N ALA A 39 -0.51 2.21 6.72
CA ALA A 39 -0.74 3.02 7.91
C ALA A 39 -1.82 2.36 8.78
N PRO A 40 -1.58 2.14 10.10
CA PRO A 40 -2.56 1.58 11.04
C PRO A 40 -3.79 2.44 11.37
N THR A 41 -4.54 2.87 10.35
CA THR A 41 -5.61 3.87 10.48
C THR A 41 -6.99 3.28 10.83
N GLY A 42 -7.18 1.97 10.72
CA GLY A 42 -8.49 1.35 10.94
C GLY A 42 -8.43 -0.17 11.15
N PRO A 43 -9.55 -0.89 10.95
CA PRO A 43 -9.55 -2.35 10.96
C PRO A 43 -8.72 -2.92 9.81
N PHE A 44 -7.90 -3.94 10.08
CA PHE A 44 -7.23 -4.70 9.03
C PHE A 44 -8.24 -5.61 8.29
N HIS A 45 -8.30 -5.52 6.96
CA HIS A 45 -9.33 -6.15 6.14
C HIS A 45 -8.78 -6.73 4.82
N ILE A 46 -9.59 -7.50 4.10
CA ILE A 46 -9.22 -8.21 2.85
C ILE A 46 -8.65 -7.31 1.74
N GLY A 47 -8.93 -6.00 1.75
CA GLY A 47 -8.33 -5.03 0.83
C GLY A 47 -6.82 -4.95 0.98
N HIS A 48 -6.31 -5.00 2.22
CA HIS A 48 -4.88 -5.08 2.49
C HIS A 48 -4.30 -6.40 1.99
N VAL A 49 -5.05 -7.50 2.15
CA VAL A 49 -4.64 -8.85 1.74
C VAL A 49 -4.44 -8.94 0.23
N ALA A 50 -5.28 -8.27 -0.57
CA ALA A 50 -5.11 -8.24 -2.03
C ALA A 50 -3.77 -7.62 -2.48
N SER A 51 -3.23 -6.64 -1.74
CA SER A 51 -1.88 -6.12 -2.01
C SER A 51 -0.80 -7.04 -1.46
N LEU A 52 -1.02 -7.68 -0.30
CA LEU A 52 -0.07 -8.64 0.27
C LEU A 52 0.14 -9.88 -0.61
N THR A 53 -0.88 -10.35 -1.34
CA THR A 53 -0.71 -11.50 -2.25
C THR A 53 0.28 -11.22 -3.38
N LYS A 54 0.45 -9.96 -3.80
CA LYS A 54 1.49 -9.55 -4.76
C LYS A 54 2.91 -9.77 -4.22
N ILE A 55 3.10 -9.82 -2.90
CA ILE A 55 4.40 -10.16 -2.29
C ILE A 55 4.82 -11.60 -2.64
N PHE A 56 3.88 -12.54 -2.76
CA PHE A 56 4.19 -13.91 -3.20
C PHE A 56 4.66 -13.95 -4.66
N ASP A 57 4.10 -13.11 -5.52
CA ASP A 57 4.59 -12.93 -6.89
C ASP A 57 5.99 -12.31 -6.91
N PHE A 58 6.26 -11.33 -6.04
CA PHE A 58 7.58 -10.74 -5.89
C PHE A 58 8.60 -11.76 -5.40
N GLU A 59 8.26 -12.58 -4.41
CA GLU A 59 9.12 -13.67 -3.92
C GLU A 59 9.43 -14.68 -5.02
N ARG A 60 8.39 -15.16 -5.74
CA ARG A 60 8.54 -16.03 -6.93
C ARG A 60 9.42 -15.35 -7.99
N ALA A 61 9.31 -14.03 -8.15
CA ALA A 61 10.12 -13.21 -9.06
C ALA A 61 11.52 -12.83 -8.52
N LYS A 62 11.91 -13.35 -7.35
CA LYS A 62 13.19 -13.09 -6.66
C LYS A 62 13.39 -11.61 -6.25
N ILE A 63 12.30 -10.93 -5.93
CA ILE A 63 12.28 -9.58 -5.37
C ILE A 63 12.09 -9.70 -3.86
N LYS A 64 12.95 -9.05 -3.09
CA LYS A 64 12.84 -9.02 -1.62
C LYS A 64 11.94 -7.88 -1.20
N THR A 65 10.88 -8.15 -0.44
CA THR A 65 9.91 -7.12 -0.04
C THR A 65 10.04 -6.78 1.43
N LYS A 66 10.10 -5.48 1.73
CA LYS A 66 9.94 -4.93 3.08
C LYS A 66 8.49 -4.54 3.29
N ILE A 67 7.96 -4.77 4.49
CA ILE A 67 6.64 -4.33 4.89
C ILE A 67 6.81 -3.17 5.88
N LEU A 68 6.47 -1.96 5.44
CA LEU A 68 6.49 -0.77 6.28
C LEU A 68 5.17 -0.66 7.05
N ILE A 69 5.25 -0.74 8.37
CA ILE A 69 4.15 -0.35 9.26
C ILE A 69 4.31 1.15 9.53
N ALA A 70 3.54 1.96 8.81
CA ALA A 70 3.65 3.41 8.79
C ALA A 70 2.84 4.02 9.96
N ASP A 71 3.37 3.85 11.17
CA ASP A 71 2.74 4.22 12.42
C ASP A 71 2.64 5.75 12.62
N ILE A 72 3.68 6.50 12.25
CA ILE A 72 3.63 7.98 12.21
C ILE A 72 2.57 8.46 11.21
N HIS A 73 2.52 7.87 10.01
CA HIS A 73 1.52 8.23 9.00
C HIS A 73 0.09 8.03 9.48
N ALA A 74 -0.17 7.02 10.33
CA ALA A 74 -1.50 6.82 10.91
C ALA A 74 -1.95 7.96 11.82
N ALA A 75 -1.01 8.68 12.46
CA ALA A 75 -1.32 9.89 13.22
C ALA A 75 -1.45 11.13 12.31
N LEU A 76 -0.66 11.22 11.24
CA LEU A 76 -0.68 12.36 10.31
C LEU A 76 -1.99 12.44 9.51
N ASP A 77 -2.63 11.31 9.22
CA ASP A 77 -3.95 11.21 8.59
C ASP A 77 -5.07 11.46 9.61
N ASP A 78 -5.30 12.74 9.93
CA ASP A 78 -6.38 13.23 10.80
C ASP A 78 -6.48 12.55 12.17
N LEU A 79 -5.34 12.16 12.77
CA LEU A 79 -5.28 11.40 14.04
C LEU A 79 -6.15 10.14 14.03
N LYS A 80 -6.29 9.47 12.88
CA LYS A 80 -6.94 8.15 12.81
C LYS A 80 -6.32 7.15 13.78
N ALA A 81 -5.03 7.32 14.09
CA ALA A 81 -4.39 6.81 15.29
C ALA A 81 -3.93 7.99 16.19
N PRO A 82 -4.38 8.06 17.45
CA PRO A 82 -3.76 8.92 18.46
C PRO A 82 -2.26 8.60 18.64
N TRP A 83 -1.44 9.62 18.93
CA TRP A 83 0.02 9.47 19.04
C TRP A 83 0.45 8.46 20.10
N ASP A 84 -0.26 8.39 21.22
CA ASP A 84 -0.04 7.42 22.29
C ASP A 84 -0.42 5.98 21.91
N GLN A 85 -1.20 5.79 20.83
CA GLN A 85 -1.67 4.49 20.36
C GLN A 85 -0.95 3.95 19.12
N ILE A 86 -0.06 4.73 18.49
CA ILE A 86 0.57 4.33 17.21
C ILE A 86 1.35 3.01 17.34
N LYS A 87 2.02 2.78 18.48
CA LYS A 87 2.79 1.56 18.75
C LYS A 87 1.90 0.34 18.87
N GLU A 88 0.82 0.42 19.65
CA GLU A 88 -0.11 -0.69 19.85
C GLU A 88 -0.80 -1.08 18.53
N ARG A 89 -1.17 -0.07 17.73
CA ARG A 89 -1.75 -0.29 16.41
C ARG A 89 -0.76 -0.89 15.43
N ALA A 90 0.50 -0.48 15.48
CA ALA A 90 1.57 -1.04 14.67
C ALA A 90 1.77 -2.54 14.96
N GLU A 91 1.86 -2.91 16.24
CA GLU A 91 1.97 -4.31 16.66
C GLU A 91 0.73 -5.13 16.25
N PHE A 92 -0.46 -4.56 16.38
CA PHE A 92 -1.69 -5.21 15.93
C PHE A 92 -1.69 -5.48 14.42
N TYR A 93 -1.31 -4.49 13.60
CA TYR A 93 -1.21 -4.64 12.14
C TYR A 93 -0.17 -5.68 11.75
N LYS A 94 1.01 -5.64 12.38
CA LYS A 94 2.05 -6.64 12.19
C LYS A 94 1.54 -8.04 12.49
N LYS A 95 0.81 -8.23 13.60
CA LYS A 95 0.23 -9.54 13.95
C LYS A 95 -0.83 -10.00 12.94
N CYS A 96 -1.68 -9.10 12.46
CA CYS A 96 -2.63 -9.39 11.39
C CYS A 96 -1.91 -9.88 10.13
N ILE A 97 -0.86 -9.18 9.71
CA ILE A 97 -0.07 -9.54 8.51
C ILE A 97 0.63 -10.88 8.70
N GLU A 98 1.24 -11.13 9.86
CA GLU A 98 1.91 -12.41 10.16
C GLU A 98 0.97 -13.62 10.08
N LEU A 99 -0.32 -13.45 10.41
CA LEU A 99 -1.28 -14.55 10.52
C LEU A 99 -2.20 -14.72 9.31
N VAL A 100 -2.34 -13.69 8.46
CA VAL A 100 -3.38 -13.70 7.41
C VAL A 100 -3.05 -14.54 6.18
N LEU A 101 -1.77 -14.79 5.90
CA LEU A 101 -1.32 -15.50 4.71
C LEU A 101 -0.35 -16.65 5.07
N PRO A 102 -0.24 -17.69 4.22
CA PRO A 102 0.62 -18.84 4.48
C PRO A 102 2.08 -18.52 4.15
N TRP A 103 2.69 -17.64 4.94
CA TRP A 103 4.09 -17.25 4.75
C TRP A 103 5.03 -18.43 4.93
N GLN A 104 5.92 -18.66 3.97
CA GLN A 104 6.98 -19.66 4.11
C GLN A 104 8.04 -19.21 5.13
N ALA A 105 8.35 -17.92 5.12
CA ALA A 105 9.23 -17.27 6.08
C ALA A 105 8.55 -16.00 6.60
N LYS A 106 8.86 -15.64 7.85
CA LYS A 106 8.28 -14.45 8.48
C LYS A 106 8.56 -13.20 7.63
N PRO A 107 7.55 -12.36 7.34
CA PRO A 107 7.76 -11.13 6.58
C PRO A 107 8.76 -10.20 7.26
N TYR A 108 9.54 -9.48 6.46
CA TYR A 108 10.48 -8.49 6.97
C TYR A 108 9.75 -7.17 7.22
N PHE A 109 9.50 -6.85 8.49
CA PHE A 109 8.83 -5.62 8.92
C PHE A 109 9.84 -4.50 9.20
N VAL A 110 9.43 -3.27 8.91
CA VAL A 110 10.09 -2.04 9.34
C VAL A 110 9.01 -1.13 9.95
N ILE A 111 9.26 -0.50 11.08
CA ILE A 111 8.33 0.45 11.69
C ILE A 111 8.74 1.87 11.28
N GLY A 112 7.78 2.70 10.86
CA GLY A 112 8.06 4.07 10.40
C GLY A 112 8.84 4.90 11.41
N SER A 113 8.41 4.86 12.68
CA SER A 113 9.07 5.57 13.77
C SER A 113 10.53 5.18 14.02
N GLU A 114 11.01 4.03 13.52
CA GLU A 114 12.41 3.59 13.69
C GLU A 114 13.40 4.45 12.90
N PHE A 115 12.97 5.11 11.82
CA PHE A 115 13.87 5.87 10.94
C PHE A 115 13.37 7.25 10.54
N GLN A 116 12.05 7.47 10.52
CA GLN A 116 11.45 8.71 9.99
C GLN A 116 11.71 9.94 10.88
N LEU A 117 12.14 9.76 12.13
CA LEU A 117 12.51 10.85 13.03
C LEU A 117 14.02 11.11 13.08
N SER A 118 14.81 10.37 12.29
CA SER A 118 16.25 10.60 12.21
C SER A 118 16.57 11.98 11.62
N LYS A 119 17.73 12.52 12.00
CA LYS A 119 18.20 13.83 11.53
C LYS A 119 18.22 13.91 9.99
N ASP A 120 18.71 12.87 9.32
CA ASP A 120 18.84 12.86 7.86
C ASP A 120 17.46 12.84 7.19
N TYR A 121 16.56 11.98 7.67
CA TYR A 121 15.20 11.90 7.13
C TYR A 121 14.47 13.24 7.27
N MET A 122 14.52 13.85 8.47
CA MET A 122 13.86 15.13 8.71
C MET A 122 14.50 16.27 7.93
N ASN A 123 15.81 16.26 7.70
CA ASN A 123 16.46 17.23 6.82
C ASN A 123 15.91 17.14 5.40
N ASP A 124 15.69 15.94 4.87
CA ASP A 124 15.13 15.77 3.53
C ASP A 124 13.64 16.12 3.47
N VAL A 125 12.87 15.86 4.53
CA VAL A 125 11.49 16.35 4.66
C VAL A 125 11.47 17.88 4.51
N LEU A 126 12.36 18.58 5.21
CA LEU A 126 12.47 20.04 5.12
C LEU A 126 12.88 20.49 3.71
N LYS A 127 13.85 19.82 3.06
CA LYS A 127 14.25 20.15 1.68
C LYS A 127 13.09 19.99 0.69
N ILE A 128 12.33 18.89 0.76
CA ILE A 128 11.18 18.71 -0.13
C ILE A 128 10.09 19.74 0.18
N ALA A 129 9.89 20.08 1.45
CA ALA A 129 8.91 21.09 1.86
C ALA A 129 9.20 22.47 1.26
N THR A 130 10.47 22.89 1.12
CA THR A 130 10.80 24.21 0.53
C THR A 130 10.53 24.32 -0.97
N ILE A 131 10.49 23.19 -1.69
CA ILE A 131 10.24 23.15 -3.14
C ILE A 131 8.83 22.68 -3.51
N THR A 132 8.02 22.31 -2.51
CA THR A 132 6.66 21.80 -2.69
C THR A 132 5.63 22.88 -2.40
N THR A 133 4.75 23.16 -3.35
CA THR A 133 3.61 24.04 -3.09
C THR A 133 2.53 23.32 -2.28
N THR A 134 1.81 24.06 -1.44
CA THR A 134 0.68 23.51 -0.66
C THR A 134 -0.36 22.82 -1.54
N LYS A 135 -0.70 23.43 -2.69
CA LYS A 135 -1.60 22.86 -3.69
C LYS A 135 -1.10 21.51 -4.22
N ARG A 136 0.21 21.37 -4.45
CA ARG A 136 0.80 20.13 -4.96
C ARG A 136 0.81 19.02 -3.90
N ALA A 137 1.11 19.36 -2.65
CA ALA A 137 1.04 18.43 -1.52
C ALA A 137 -0.40 17.96 -1.25
N LEU A 138 -1.38 18.87 -1.22
CA LEU A 138 -2.80 18.51 -1.07
C LEU A 138 -3.27 17.59 -2.19
N ARG A 139 -2.91 17.89 -3.45
CA ARG A 139 -3.23 17.01 -4.58
C ARG A 139 -2.58 15.64 -4.44
N ALA A 140 -1.36 15.57 -3.90
CA ALA A 140 -0.69 14.30 -3.64
C ALA A 140 -1.47 13.47 -2.62
N ALA A 141 -1.94 14.09 -1.54
CA ALA A 141 -2.63 13.42 -0.44
C ALA A 141 -4.12 13.12 -0.67
N SER A 142 -4.73 13.60 -1.77
CA SER A 142 -6.19 13.71 -1.92
C SER A 142 -6.98 12.41 -1.89
N GLU A 143 -6.37 11.30 -2.32
CA GLU A 143 -7.01 9.98 -2.33
C GLU A 143 -6.74 9.18 -1.04
N VAL A 144 -5.82 9.66 -0.21
CA VAL A 144 -5.30 8.92 0.95
C VAL A 144 -5.74 9.57 2.26
N CYS A 145 -5.57 10.89 2.38
CA CYS A 145 -5.89 11.67 3.57
C CYS A 145 -7.31 12.25 3.52
N ARG A 146 -7.89 12.51 4.69
CA ARG A 146 -9.23 13.09 4.81
C ARG A 146 -9.21 14.62 4.69
N LEU A 147 -9.09 15.14 3.46
CA LEU A 147 -8.95 16.58 3.15
C LEU A 147 -10.20 17.48 3.40
N LYS A 148 -11.07 17.19 4.38
CA LYS A 148 -12.28 18.02 4.63
C LYS A 148 -11.94 19.39 5.22
N ASN A 149 -10.95 19.46 6.11
CA ASN A 149 -10.37 20.68 6.64
C ASN A 149 -8.87 20.43 6.87
N PRO A 150 -8.06 20.49 5.79
CA PRO A 150 -6.76 19.87 5.81
C PRO A 150 -5.82 20.54 6.82
N LYS A 151 -5.24 19.72 7.69
CA LYS A 151 -4.21 20.08 8.66
C LYS A 151 -2.84 20.11 7.99
N VAL A 152 -1.88 20.75 8.64
CA VAL A 152 -0.47 20.75 8.19
C VAL A 152 0.08 19.32 8.09
N SER A 153 -0.38 18.40 8.94
CA SER A 153 0.03 16.99 8.89
C SER A 153 -0.25 16.34 7.52
N GLU A 154 -1.34 16.70 6.85
CA GLU A 154 -1.71 16.15 5.54
C GLU A 154 -0.89 16.77 4.39
N LEU A 155 -0.22 17.90 4.62
CA LEU A 155 0.80 18.44 3.71
C LEU A 155 2.14 17.71 3.87
N ILE A 156 2.47 17.30 5.10
CA ILE A 156 3.70 16.58 5.44
C ILE A 156 3.62 15.11 5.02
N TYR A 157 2.44 14.48 5.16
CA TYR A 157 2.20 13.07 4.84
C TYR A 157 2.80 12.62 3.48
N PRO A 158 2.48 13.26 2.33
CA PRO A 158 3.02 12.81 1.04
C PRO A 158 4.53 13.04 0.91
N ILE A 159 5.08 14.03 1.61
CA ILE A 159 6.53 14.28 1.64
C ILE A 159 7.23 13.13 2.35
N MET A 160 6.76 12.76 3.54
CA MET A 160 7.30 11.63 4.30
C MET A 160 7.18 10.33 3.51
N GLN A 161 6.00 10.02 2.98
CA GLN A 161 5.81 8.79 2.22
C GLN A 161 6.74 8.70 0.99
N SER A 162 6.99 9.83 0.30
CA SER A 162 7.95 9.82 -0.81
C SER A 162 9.38 9.49 -0.40
N LEU A 163 9.80 9.89 0.80
CA LEU A 163 11.15 9.63 1.31
C LEU A 163 11.32 8.20 1.80
N ASP A 164 10.24 7.51 2.17
CA ASP A 164 10.31 6.12 2.62
C ASP A 164 10.96 5.22 1.57
N GLU A 165 10.72 5.46 0.27
CA GLU A 165 11.42 4.78 -0.84
C GLU A 165 12.96 4.87 -0.74
N GLN A 166 13.46 6.04 -0.34
CA GLN A 166 14.89 6.30 -0.18
C GLN A 166 15.45 5.63 1.05
N TYR A 167 14.81 5.84 2.20
CA TYR A 167 15.32 5.39 3.49
C TYR A 167 15.12 3.90 3.72
N LEU A 168 14.15 3.28 3.03
CA LEU A 168 14.04 1.82 2.95
C LEU A 168 15.02 1.22 1.94
N ASN A 169 15.74 2.01 1.15
CA ASN A 169 16.68 1.56 0.12
C ASN A 169 16.05 0.51 -0.81
N VAL A 170 14.96 0.90 -1.46
CA VAL A 170 14.20 0.02 -2.37
C VAL A 170 14.19 0.54 -3.81
N ASP A 171 13.94 -0.37 -4.74
CA ASP A 171 13.81 -0.14 -6.17
C ASP A 171 12.35 0.02 -6.61
N ILE A 172 11.43 -0.63 -5.88
CA ILE A 172 10.01 -0.72 -6.21
C ILE A 172 9.18 -0.30 -5.00
N GLN A 173 8.17 0.53 -5.21
CA GLN A 173 7.07 0.72 -4.28
C GLN A 173 5.83 -0.03 -4.78
N LEU A 174 5.25 -0.83 -3.90
CA LEU A 174 3.97 -1.49 -4.10
C LEU A 174 2.90 -0.76 -3.29
N GLY A 175 1.78 -0.42 -3.92
CA GLY A 175 0.64 0.22 -3.28
C GLY A 175 -0.66 -0.07 -4.02
N GLY A 176 -1.77 0.48 -3.53
CA GLY A 176 -3.00 0.53 -4.31
C GLY A 176 -2.99 1.71 -5.29
N ILE A 177 -3.89 1.69 -6.27
CA ILE A 177 -4.06 2.79 -7.24
C ILE A 177 -4.47 4.13 -6.58
N ASP A 178 -5.01 4.09 -5.36
CA ASP A 178 -5.25 5.26 -4.51
C ASP A 178 -3.96 6.01 -4.12
N GLN A 179 -2.82 5.31 -4.06
CA GLN A 179 -1.52 5.90 -3.70
C GLN A 179 -0.84 6.61 -4.88
N ARG A 180 -1.42 6.54 -6.08
CA ARG A 180 -0.82 7.02 -7.34
C ARG A 180 -0.34 8.47 -7.25
N HIS A 181 -1.12 9.37 -6.65
CA HIS A 181 -0.75 10.77 -6.58
C HIS A 181 0.50 11.03 -5.71
N ILE A 182 0.69 10.24 -4.65
CA ILE A 182 1.88 10.30 -3.78
C ILE A 182 3.08 9.65 -4.47
N MET A 183 2.89 8.49 -5.11
CA MET A 183 3.93 7.83 -5.91
C MET A 183 4.44 8.74 -7.04
N MET A 184 3.54 9.43 -7.74
CA MET A 184 3.95 10.42 -8.76
C MET A 184 4.60 11.65 -8.14
N PHE A 185 4.22 12.03 -6.92
CA PHE A 185 4.91 13.06 -6.16
C PHE A 185 6.36 12.64 -5.86
N ALA A 186 6.59 11.40 -5.41
CA ALA A 186 7.94 10.89 -5.18
C ALA A 186 8.81 10.91 -6.43
N ARG A 187 8.29 10.38 -7.55
CA ARG A 187 9.01 10.41 -8.85
C ARG A 187 9.32 11.81 -9.36
N GLU A 188 8.52 12.82 -9.00
CA GLU A 188 8.74 14.21 -9.36
C GLU A 188 9.76 14.90 -8.45
N TYR A 189 9.70 14.64 -7.14
CA TYR A 189 10.42 15.43 -6.13
C TYR A 189 11.72 14.81 -5.64
N LEU A 190 11.83 13.48 -5.56
CA LEU A 190 13.06 12.81 -5.16
C LEU A 190 14.28 13.21 -6.03
N PRO A 191 14.16 13.31 -7.38
CA PRO A 191 15.27 13.79 -8.21
C PRO A 191 15.72 15.21 -7.92
N LYS A 192 14.81 16.09 -7.48
CA LYS A 192 15.12 17.50 -7.18
C LYS A 192 16.04 17.63 -5.96
N ILE A 193 16.13 16.60 -5.12
CA ILE A 193 17.04 16.52 -3.97
C ILE A 193 18.15 15.47 -4.15
N GLY A 194 18.35 14.97 -5.38
CA GLY A 194 19.46 14.07 -5.72
C GLY A 194 19.18 12.58 -5.57
N TYR A 195 17.93 12.19 -5.30
CA TYR A 195 17.54 10.78 -5.20
C TYR A 195 16.95 10.24 -6.50
N ARG A 196 17.18 8.96 -6.78
CA ARG A 196 16.61 8.30 -7.96
C ARG A 196 15.09 8.09 -7.84
N LYS A 197 14.42 7.95 -8.98
CA LYS A 197 13.01 7.53 -9.05
C LYS A 197 12.90 6.03 -8.78
N ARG A 198 11.81 5.59 -8.14
CA ARG A 198 11.47 4.18 -7.98
C ARG A 198 10.44 3.76 -9.01
N ILE A 199 10.35 2.46 -9.25
CA ILE A 199 9.26 1.90 -10.03
C ILE A 199 8.04 1.76 -9.12
N GLU A 200 6.92 2.30 -9.57
CA GLU A 200 5.65 2.28 -8.85
C GLU A 200 4.79 1.15 -9.41
N ILE A 201 4.33 0.25 -8.55
CA ILE A 201 3.44 -0.85 -8.91
C ILE A 201 2.15 -0.70 -8.10
N MET A 202 1.05 -0.54 -8.82
CA MET A 202 -0.25 -0.22 -8.23
C MET A 202 -1.24 -1.36 -8.44
N MET A 203 -1.74 -1.91 -7.33
CA MET A 203 -2.79 -2.91 -7.33
C MET A 203 -4.17 -2.24 -7.46
N PRO A 204 -5.14 -2.90 -8.11
CA PRO A 204 -6.52 -2.42 -8.14
C PRO A 204 -7.13 -2.43 -6.73
N LEU A 205 -8.03 -1.49 -6.45
CA LEU A 205 -8.82 -1.52 -5.22
C LEU A 205 -9.88 -2.63 -5.28
N LEU A 206 -10.06 -3.33 -4.15
CA LEU A 206 -11.22 -4.19 -3.98
C LEU A 206 -12.49 -3.35 -3.89
N VAL A 207 -13.47 -3.73 -4.68
CA VAL A 207 -14.83 -3.19 -4.63
C VAL A 207 -15.49 -3.60 -3.30
N SER A 208 -16.40 -2.77 -2.79
CA SER A 208 -17.20 -3.12 -1.61
C SER A 208 -17.96 -4.43 -1.83
N LEU A 209 -18.11 -5.23 -0.77
CA LEU A 209 -18.98 -6.41 -0.81
C LEU A 209 -20.42 -6.06 -1.19
N THR A 210 -20.87 -4.83 -0.94
CA THR A 210 -22.22 -4.36 -1.27
C THR A 210 -22.39 -3.96 -2.74
N GLY A 211 -21.32 -3.92 -3.53
CA GLY A 211 -21.36 -3.61 -4.96
C GLY A 211 -20.49 -2.42 -5.39
N PRO A 212 -20.45 -2.14 -6.71
CA PRO A 212 -19.55 -1.16 -7.32
C PRO A 212 -19.81 0.29 -6.94
N ASP A 213 -21.07 0.62 -6.63
CA ASP A 213 -21.47 1.99 -6.31
C ASP A 213 -21.10 2.40 -4.88
N THR A 214 -20.63 1.46 -4.07
CA THR A 214 -20.21 1.69 -2.69
C THR A 214 -18.70 1.53 -2.57
N LYS A 215 -18.03 2.53 -2.00
CA LYS A 215 -16.61 2.38 -1.62
C LYS A 215 -16.49 1.47 -0.40
N MET A 216 -15.48 0.62 -0.38
CA MET A 216 -15.10 -0.10 0.83
C MET A 216 -14.78 0.94 1.92
N SER A 217 -15.40 0.80 3.10
CA SER A 217 -15.22 1.74 4.20
C SER A 217 -14.96 1.00 5.51
N ALA A 218 -13.91 1.43 6.22
CA ALA A 218 -13.63 0.99 7.58
C ALA A 218 -14.82 1.25 8.54
N SER A 219 -15.60 2.31 8.30
CA SER A 219 -16.74 2.69 9.14
C SER A 219 -18.04 1.95 8.81
N VAL A 220 -18.11 1.25 7.68
CA VAL A 220 -19.30 0.48 7.27
C VAL A 220 -18.93 -1.00 7.23
N PRO A 221 -19.19 -1.76 8.32
CA PRO A 221 -18.70 -3.12 8.48
C PRO A 221 -19.08 -4.08 7.34
N GLU A 222 -20.19 -3.83 6.66
CA GLU A 222 -20.72 -4.75 5.66
C GLU A 222 -20.10 -4.60 4.28
N THR A 223 -19.26 -3.57 4.12
CA THR A 223 -18.52 -3.31 2.88
C THR A 223 -17.24 -4.14 2.77
N HIS A 224 -16.78 -4.77 3.86
CA HIS A 224 -15.50 -5.48 3.92
C HIS A 224 -15.52 -6.69 4.86
N VAL A 225 -14.58 -7.61 4.66
CA VAL A 225 -14.27 -8.68 5.62
C VAL A 225 -13.01 -8.31 6.41
N LYS A 226 -13.10 -8.31 7.74
CA LYS A 226 -11.92 -8.18 8.61
C LYS A 226 -11.20 -9.51 8.70
N VAL A 227 -9.87 -9.50 8.84
CA VAL A 227 -9.08 -10.74 8.89
C VAL A 227 -9.32 -11.57 10.16
N TYR A 228 -9.96 -10.96 11.15
CA TYR A 228 -10.36 -11.56 12.42
C TYR A 228 -11.89 -11.59 12.61
N ASP A 229 -12.68 -11.42 11.53
CA ASP A 229 -14.11 -11.75 11.58
C ASP A 229 -14.27 -13.27 11.81
N SER A 230 -15.27 -13.69 12.60
CA SER A 230 -15.54 -15.12 12.81
C SER A 230 -15.98 -15.80 11.52
N VAL A 231 -15.86 -17.13 11.45
CA VAL A 231 -16.26 -17.92 10.28
C VAL A 231 -17.73 -17.68 9.92
N GLU A 232 -18.60 -17.57 10.93
CA GLU A 232 -20.03 -17.30 10.77
C GLU A 232 -20.25 -15.94 10.10
N LYS A 233 -19.54 -14.91 10.56
CA LYS A 233 -19.65 -13.54 10.04
C LYS A 233 -19.09 -13.43 8.63
N ILE A 234 -17.99 -14.13 8.33
CA ILE A 234 -17.46 -14.23 6.97
C ILE A 234 -18.52 -14.86 6.05
N LYS A 235 -19.09 -16.01 6.44
CA LYS A 235 -20.13 -16.69 5.67
C LYS A 235 -21.36 -15.79 5.44
N GLU A 236 -21.78 -15.06 6.47
CA GLU A 236 -22.89 -14.11 6.36
C GLU A 236 -22.60 -13.00 5.35
N LYS A 237 -21.45 -12.33 5.49
CA LYS A 237 -21.05 -11.23 4.60
C LYS A 237 -20.91 -11.69 3.15
N ILE A 238 -20.30 -12.85 2.93
CA ILE A 238 -20.13 -13.41 1.57
C ILE A 238 -21.48 -13.81 0.96
N ARG A 239 -22.41 -14.37 1.73
CA ARG A 239 -23.76 -14.70 1.23
C ARG A 239 -24.56 -13.46 0.82
N LYS A 240 -24.34 -12.34 1.49
CA LYS A 240 -25.00 -11.05 1.20
C LYS A 240 -24.26 -10.23 0.13
N ALA A 241 -23.08 -10.66 -0.31
CA ALA A 241 -22.25 -9.88 -1.21
C ALA A 241 -22.86 -9.79 -2.62
N TYR A 242 -22.64 -8.66 -3.27
CA TYR A 242 -22.99 -8.41 -4.65
C TYR A 242 -22.24 -9.41 -5.56
N CYS A 243 -22.98 -10.31 -6.21
CA CYS A 243 -22.43 -11.27 -7.15
C CYS A 243 -23.45 -11.65 -8.25
N PRO A 244 -23.87 -10.71 -9.12
CA PRO A 244 -24.82 -11.01 -10.18
C PRO A 244 -24.25 -11.96 -11.23
N LYS A 245 -25.10 -12.87 -11.73
CA LYS A 245 -24.76 -13.85 -12.75
C LYS A 245 -24.32 -13.16 -14.04
N GLY A 246 -23.19 -13.61 -14.61
CA GLY A 246 -22.67 -13.10 -15.88
C GLY A 246 -21.90 -11.77 -15.81
N VAL A 247 -21.87 -11.11 -14.64
CA VAL A 247 -21.15 -9.84 -14.46
C VAL A 247 -19.79 -10.10 -13.82
N THR A 248 -18.73 -9.89 -14.62
CA THR A 248 -17.34 -10.12 -14.19
C THR A 248 -16.63 -8.83 -13.76
N LYS A 249 -16.99 -7.69 -14.37
CA LYS A 249 -16.42 -6.39 -14.05
C LYS A 249 -17.01 -5.85 -12.74
N SER A 250 -16.14 -5.32 -11.87
CA SER A 250 -16.51 -4.74 -10.57
C SER A 250 -17.34 -5.67 -9.67
N ASN A 251 -17.12 -6.98 -9.79
CA ASN A 251 -17.74 -7.99 -8.94
C ASN A 251 -16.77 -8.33 -7.78
N PRO A 252 -17.12 -8.01 -6.52
CA PRO A 252 -16.24 -8.18 -5.37
C PRO A 252 -15.87 -9.64 -5.13
N ILE A 253 -16.77 -10.59 -5.37
CA ILE A 253 -16.48 -12.03 -5.20
C ILE A 253 -15.46 -12.50 -6.23
N ILE A 254 -15.63 -12.10 -7.50
CA ILE A 254 -14.67 -12.43 -8.55
C ILE A 254 -13.31 -11.76 -8.30
N GLN A 255 -13.29 -10.52 -7.81
CA GLN A 255 -12.05 -9.85 -7.44
C GLN A 255 -11.35 -10.56 -6.27
N ILE A 256 -12.06 -10.99 -5.23
CA ILE A 256 -11.48 -11.77 -4.13
C ILE A 256 -10.85 -13.06 -4.68
N CYS A 257 -11.55 -13.80 -5.55
CA CYS A 257 -10.99 -15.00 -6.17
C CYS A 257 -9.71 -14.68 -6.97
N LYS A 258 -9.77 -13.65 -7.83
CA LYS A 258 -8.67 -13.28 -8.74
C LYS A 258 -7.45 -12.71 -8.02
N LEU A 259 -7.64 -11.89 -7.00
CA LEU A 259 -6.58 -11.13 -6.31
C LEU A 259 -6.06 -11.82 -5.06
N ILE A 260 -6.86 -12.69 -4.42
CA ILE A 260 -6.49 -13.32 -3.15
C ILE A 260 -6.39 -14.84 -3.31
N ILE A 261 -7.43 -15.51 -3.81
CA ILE A 261 -7.49 -16.99 -3.77
C ILE A 261 -6.58 -17.64 -4.82
N PHE A 262 -6.71 -17.28 -6.09
CA PHE A 262 -5.93 -17.91 -7.17
C PHE A 262 -4.43 -17.56 -7.19
N PRO A 263 -3.98 -16.40 -6.68
CA PRO A 263 -2.56 -16.08 -6.66
C PRO A 263 -1.71 -16.90 -5.69
N LEU A 264 -2.31 -17.33 -4.57
CA LEU A 264 -1.66 -18.09 -3.49
C LEU A 264 -1.41 -19.52 -3.97
#